data_AF-A0A254SVD9-F1
#
_entry.id   AF-A0A254SVD9-F1
#
_cell.length_a   1.000
_cell.length_b   1.000
_cell.length_c   1.000
_cell.angle_alpha   90.00
_cell.angle_beta   90.00
_cell.angle_gamma   90.00
#
_symmetry.space_group_name_H-M   'P 1'
#
loop_
_entity.id
_entity.type
_entity.pdbx_description
1 polymer ?
#
loop_
_entity_poly.entity_id
_entity_poly.type
_entity_poly.pdbx_seq_one_letter_code
_entity_poly.pdbx_strand_id
1 'polypeptide(L)'
;MQIMVDTNVVLDVLLNRTAHVNESAAVLKAASDDIQEFISASSITDIYYIAQKELKKTSLTKQLIRNLLQIVHVSSVSEVDIWAALDSGWEDFEDAVQNSVAEHHRFDCIVTRNTSDYSNSALSVMTPKEFVNKFVSK
;
A
#
# COMPACT_ATOMS: atom_id res chain seq x y z
N MET A 1 3.77 -2.03 -15.22
CA MET A 1 4.41 -1.82 -13.92
C MET A 1 3.41 -2.15 -12.84
N GLN A 2 3.76 -3.02 -11.90
CA GLN A 2 2.92 -3.39 -10.77
C GLN A 2 3.56 -2.88 -9.50
N ILE A 3 2.83 -2.09 -8.73
CA ILE A 3 3.34 -1.41 -7.55
C ILE A 3 2.62 -1.89 -6.30
N MET A 4 3.35 -2.10 -5.21
CA MET A 4 2.76 -2.31 -3.90
C MET A 4 2.55 -0.96 -3.23
N VAL A 5 1.31 -0.62 -2.90
CA VAL A 5 0.93 0.62 -2.21
C VAL A 5 0.78 0.32 -0.73
N ASP A 6 1.51 1.07 0.09
CA ASP A 6 1.48 0.97 1.54
C ASP A 6 0.09 1.34 2.11
N THR A 7 -0.33 0.59 3.14
CA THR A 7 -1.52 0.81 3.98
C THR A 7 -1.73 2.29 4.32
N ASN A 8 -0.65 2.98 4.72
CA ASN A 8 -0.73 4.37 5.14
C ASN A 8 -1.06 5.34 4.00
N VAL A 9 -0.56 5.08 2.79
CA VAL A 9 -0.87 5.87 1.58
C VAL A 9 -2.35 5.72 1.25
N VAL A 10 -2.92 4.52 1.36
CA VAL A 10 -4.35 4.30 1.16
C VAL A 10 -5.20 5.03 2.20
N LEU A 11 -4.80 4.94 3.48
CA LEU A 11 -5.50 5.61 4.58
C LEU A 11 -5.52 7.13 4.43
N ASP A 12 -4.48 7.73 3.87
CA ASP A 12 -4.45 9.17 3.61
C ASP A 12 -5.60 9.62 2.72
N VAL A 13 -5.95 8.81 1.73
CA VAL A 13 -7.05 9.07 0.80
C VAL A 13 -8.40 8.76 1.45
N LEU A 14 -8.54 7.59 2.07
CA LEU A 14 -9.82 7.17 2.66
C LEU A 14 -10.25 8.07 3.83
N LEU A 15 -9.30 8.60 4.59
CA LEU A 15 -9.54 9.40 5.79
C LEU A 15 -9.26 10.90 5.58
N ASN A 16 -8.91 11.29 4.34
CA ASN A 16 -8.61 12.67 3.98
C ASN A 16 -7.55 13.32 4.88
N ARG A 17 -6.42 12.63 5.09
CA ARG A 17 -5.29 13.14 5.90
C ARG A 17 -4.57 14.25 5.13
N THR A 18 -4.94 15.49 5.43
CA THR A 18 -4.64 16.68 4.62
C THR A 18 -3.16 16.91 4.32
N ALA A 19 -2.24 16.44 5.17
CA ALA A 19 -0.79 16.55 4.94
C ALA A 19 -0.25 15.68 3.79
N HIS A 20 -1.01 14.67 3.35
CA HIS A 20 -0.54 13.65 2.40
C HIS A 20 -1.55 13.29 1.32
N VAL A 21 -2.82 13.67 1.49
CA VAL A 21 -3.94 13.23 0.65
C VAL A 21 -3.73 13.50 -0.84
N ASN A 22 -3.07 14.60 -1.21
CA ASN A 22 -2.92 14.98 -2.62
C ASN A 22 -1.97 14.03 -3.35
N GLU A 23 -0.78 13.79 -2.80
CA GLU A 23 0.21 12.89 -3.36
C GLU A 23 -0.27 11.45 -3.32
N SER A 24 -0.87 11.02 -2.20
CA SER A 24 -1.44 9.66 -2.07
C SER A 24 -2.59 9.42 -3.05
N ALA A 25 -3.47 10.41 -3.27
CA ALA A 25 -4.53 10.31 -4.26
C ALA A 25 -3.99 10.29 -5.70
N ALA A 26 -2.86 10.94 -5.97
CA ALA A 26 -2.22 10.88 -7.28
C ALA A 26 -1.63 9.49 -7.55
N VAL A 27 -1.08 8.81 -6.54
CA VAL A 27 -0.65 7.41 -6.64
C VAL A 27 -1.84 6.50 -6.97
N LEU A 28 -2.95 6.60 -6.24
CA LEU A 28 -4.14 5.77 -6.49
C LEU A 28 -4.88 6.12 -7.80
N LYS A 29 -4.50 7.20 -8.48
CA LYS A 29 -5.03 7.60 -9.79
C LYS A 29 -4.01 7.35 -10.91
N ALA A 30 -2.85 6.78 -10.61
CA ALA A 30 -1.83 6.48 -11.60
C ALA A 30 -2.22 5.30 -12.50
N ALA A 31 -3.27 4.56 -12.12
CA ALA A 31 -3.87 3.45 -12.82
C ALA A 31 -4.01 3.78 -14.32
N SER A 32 -3.28 3.03 -15.12
CA SER A 32 -3.21 3.16 -16.56
C SER A 32 -2.89 1.79 -17.16
N ASP A 33 -2.90 1.68 -18.50
CA ASP A 33 -2.50 0.43 -19.16
C ASP A 33 -1.07 -0.02 -18.76
N ASP A 34 -0.24 0.91 -18.29
CA ASP A 34 1.15 0.69 -17.90
C ASP A 34 1.38 0.57 -16.39
N ILE A 35 0.42 0.93 -15.52
CA ILE A 35 0.57 0.95 -14.06
C ILE A 35 -0.63 0.30 -13.38
N GLN A 36 -0.35 -0.66 -12.52
CA GLN A 36 -1.34 -1.36 -11.69
C GLN A 36 -0.96 -1.25 -10.21
N GLU A 37 -1.87 -0.69 -9.42
CA GLU A 37 -1.75 -0.56 -7.97
C GLU A 37 -2.24 -1.83 -7.28
N PHE A 38 -1.37 -2.40 -6.44
CA PHE A 38 -1.68 -3.53 -5.58
C PHE A 38 -1.58 -3.12 -4.12
N ILE A 39 -2.39 -3.75 -3.28
CA ILE A 39 -2.23 -3.77 -1.83
C ILE A 39 -2.23 -5.21 -1.35
N SER A 40 -1.59 -5.49 -0.22
CA SER A 40 -1.62 -6.83 0.35
C SER A 40 -3.01 -7.16 0.93
N ALA A 41 -3.38 -8.44 0.95
CA ALA A 41 -4.62 -8.88 1.59
C ALA A 41 -4.66 -8.59 3.10
N SER A 42 -3.51 -8.59 3.78
CA SER A 42 -3.40 -8.16 5.18
C SER A 42 -3.68 -6.67 5.33
N SER A 43 -3.15 -5.82 4.45
CA SER A 43 -3.39 -4.37 4.48
C SER A 43 -4.89 -4.03 4.41
N ILE A 44 -5.72 -4.82 3.72
CA ILE A 44 -7.19 -4.62 3.72
C ILE A 44 -7.76 -4.67 5.14
N THR A 45 -7.30 -5.61 5.97
CA THR A 45 -7.78 -5.75 7.35
C THR A 45 -7.32 -4.60 8.23
N ASP A 46 -6.09 -4.13 8.05
CA ASP A 46 -5.53 -3.00 8.80
C ASP A 46 -6.21 -1.68 8.40
N ILE A 47 -6.39 -1.47 7.09
CA ILE A 47 -7.15 -0.33 6.54
C ILE A 47 -8.55 -0.32 7.12
N TYR A 48 -9.26 -1.46 7.11
CA TYR A 48 -10.61 -1.54 7.67
C TYR A 48 -10.62 -1.23 9.17
N TYR A 49 -9.69 -1.81 9.93
CA TYR A 49 -9.59 -1.60 11.37
C TYR A 49 -9.36 -0.13 11.72
N ILE A 50 -8.38 0.51 11.08
CA ILE A 50 -8.02 1.91 11.32
C ILE A 50 -9.17 2.83 10.89
N ALA A 51 -9.71 2.65 9.67
CA ALA A 51 -10.81 3.46 9.18
C ALA A 51 -12.07 3.31 10.06
N GLN A 52 -12.37 2.10 10.53
CA GLN A 52 -13.49 1.87 11.45
C GLN A 52 -13.29 2.60 12.79
N LYS A 53 -12.06 2.57 13.33
CA LYS A 53 -11.72 3.22 14.60
C LYS A 53 -11.89 4.74 14.51
N GLU A 54 -11.51 5.35 13.40
CA GLU A 54 -11.62 6.78 13.17
C GLU A 54 -13.05 7.22 12.81
N LEU A 55 -13.70 6.54 11.85
CA LEU A 55 -15.01 6.95 11.31
C LEU A 55 -16.18 6.54 12.20
N LYS A 56 -16.04 5.46 12.97
CA LYS A 56 -17.07 4.87 13.85
C LYS A 56 -18.43 4.63 13.15
N LYS A 57 -18.40 4.35 11.84
CA LYS A 57 -19.58 4.15 10.99
C LYS A 57 -19.36 2.97 10.05
N THR A 58 -19.77 1.78 10.47
CA THR A 58 -19.53 0.52 9.75
C THR A 58 -20.00 0.53 8.31
N SER A 59 -21.16 1.13 8.01
CA SER A 59 -21.67 1.23 6.63
C SER A 59 -20.76 2.07 5.74
N LEU A 60 -20.31 3.22 6.24
CA LEU A 60 -19.37 4.10 5.54
C LEU A 60 -18.01 3.43 5.35
N THR A 61 -17.46 2.79 6.39
CA THR A 61 -16.18 2.06 6.29
C THR A 61 -16.24 0.98 5.22
N LYS A 62 -17.29 0.15 5.22
CA LYS A 62 -17.48 -0.89 4.18
C LYS A 62 -17.68 -0.30 2.79
N GLN A 63 -18.31 0.87 2.66
CA GLN A 63 -18.44 1.56 1.38
C GLN A 63 -17.08 2.05 0.87
N LEU A 64 -16.26 2.63 1.75
CA LEU A 64 -14.91 3.07 1.40
C LEU A 64 -14.01 1.91 0.94
N ILE A 65 -14.04 0.76 1.63
CA ILE A 65 -13.31 -0.44 1.17
C ILE A 65 -13.82 -0.91 -0.20
N ARG A 66 -15.14 -0.90 -0.44
CA ARG A 66 -15.67 -1.26 -1.78
C ARG A 66 -15.16 -0.31 -2.87
N ASN A 67 -15.13 0.99 -2.58
CA ASN A 67 -14.62 1.98 -3.51
C ASN A 67 -13.11 1.78 -3.78
N LEU A 68 -12.33 1.50 -2.74
CA LEU A 68 -10.91 1.17 -2.88
C LEU A 68 -10.69 -0.03 -3.82
N LEU A 69 -11.48 -1.09 -3.65
CA LEU A 69 -11.42 -2.29 -4.49
C LEU A 69 -11.88 -2.09 -5.94
N GLN A 70 -12.42 -0.92 -6.31
CA GLN A 70 -12.65 -0.55 -7.71
C GLN A 70 -11.40 0.08 -8.36
N ILE A 71 -10.39 0.42 -7.55
CA ILE A 71 -9.19 1.15 -7.96
C ILE A 71 -7.97 0.23 -7.93
N VAL A 72 -7.80 -0.53 -6.84
CA VAL A 72 -6.61 -1.34 -6.61
C VAL A 72 -6.90 -2.84 -6.78
N HIS A 73 -5.86 -3.58 -7.13
CA HIS A 73 -5.83 -5.04 -7.02
C HIS A 73 -5.38 -5.46 -5.61
N VAL A 74 -5.72 -6.70 -5.23
CA VAL A 74 -5.31 -7.28 -3.95
C VAL A 74 -4.38 -8.44 -4.20
N SER A 75 -3.18 -8.38 -3.63
CA SER A 75 -2.22 -9.48 -3.65
C SER A 75 -2.44 -10.42 -2.47
N SER A 76 -2.42 -11.73 -2.72
CA SER A 76 -2.58 -12.75 -1.68
C SER A 76 -1.35 -12.82 -0.79
N VAL A 77 -1.56 -12.93 0.52
CA VAL A 77 -0.53 -13.33 1.48
C VAL A 77 -0.58 -14.85 1.63
N SER A 78 0.56 -15.51 1.44
CA SER A 78 0.75 -16.95 1.54
C SER A 78 1.60 -17.32 2.76
N GLU A 79 1.64 -18.61 3.11
CA GLU A 79 2.49 -19.11 4.19
C GLU A 79 3.99 -18.78 3.97
N VAL A 80 4.45 -18.83 2.72
CA VAL A 80 5.83 -18.49 2.37
C VAL A 80 6.13 -17.03 2.70
N ASP A 81 5.16 -16.14 2.44
CA ASP A 81 5.34 -14.71 2.71
C ASP A 81 5.50 -14.45 4.21
N ILE A 82 4.74 -15.19 5.04
CA ILE A 82 4.79 -15.09 6.51
C ILE A 82 6.12 -15.62 7.06
N TRP A 83 6.60 -16.77 6.58
CA TRP A 83 7.90 -17.30 7.02
C TRP A 83 9.04 -16.34 6.66
N ALA A 84 9.06 -15.83 5.42
CA ALA A 84 10.06 -14.86 5.01
C ALA A 84 9.99 -13.56 5.83
N ALA A 85 8.78 -13.08 6.17
CA ALA A 85 8.63 -11.92 7.04
C ALA A 85 9.19 -12.15 8.45
N LEU A 86 8.94 -13.32 9.05
CA LEU A 86 9.48 -13.69 10.37
C LEU A 86 11.01 -13.76 10.38
N ASP A 87 11.61 -14.23 9.28
CA ASP A 87 13.06 -14.41 9.16
C ASP A 87 13.80 -13.16 8.65
N SER A 88 13.07 -12.09 8.29
CA SER A 88 13.61 -10.89 7.63
C SER A 88 14.39 -9.94 8.57
N GLY A 89 14.24 -10.08 9.88
CA GLY A 89 14.84 -9.18 10.87
C GLY A 89 14.22 -7.78 10.93
N TRP A 90 13.11 -7.53 10.25
CA TRP A 90 12.33 -6.30 10.38
C TRP A 90 11.70 -6.16 11.77
N GLU A 91 11.69 -4.94 12.30
CA GLU A 91 11.00 -4.64 13.56
C GLU A 91 9.48 -4.59 13.40
N ASP A 92 9.01 -3.94 12.33
CA ASP A 92 7.58 -3.88 12.00
C ASP A 92 7.16 -5.08 11.16
N PHE A 93 6.26 -5.88 11.69
CA PHE A 93 5.80 -7.11 11.05
C PHE A 93 4.86 -6.85 9.87
N GLU A 94 4.08 -5.75 9.87
CA GLU A 94 3.23 -5.39 8.74
C GLU A 94 4.11 -5.05 7.53
N ASP A 95 5.14 -4.24 7.73
CA ASP A 95 6.11 -3.90 6.69
C ASP A 95 6.88 -5.12 6.20
N ALA A 96 7.27 -6.02 7.11
CA ALA A 96 7.93 -7.28 6.76
C ALA A 96 7.06 -8.15 5.84
N VAL A 97 5.77 -8.32 6.18
CA VAL A 97 4.82 -9.09 5.36
C VAL A 97 4.57 -8.39 4.03
N GLN A 98 4.37 -7.06 4.02
CA GLN A 98 4.14 -6.30 2.80
C GLN A 98 5.35 -6.38 1.84
N ASN A 99 6.58 -6.26 2.37
CA ASN A 99 7.79 -6.42 1.58
C ASN A 99 7.93 -7.86 1.03
N SER A 100 7.70 -8.86 1.88
CA SER A 100 7.76 -10.28 1.50
C SER A 100 6.80 -10.61 0.36
N VAL A 101 5.55 -10.14 0.46
CA VAL A 101 4.56 -10.24 -0.63
C VAL A 101 5.06 -9.53 -1.88
N ALA A 102 5.67 -8.36 -1.74
CA ALA A 102 6.15 -7.61 -2.88
C ALA A 102 7.31 -8.29 -3.62
N GLU A 103 8.24 -8.91 -2.88
CA GLU A 103 9.33 -9.69 -3.44
C GLU A 103 8.82 -10.97 -4.11
N HIS A 104 7.95 -11.72 -3.43
CA HIS A 104 7.43 -13.00 -3.92
C HIS A 104 6.61 -12.84 -5.21
N HIS A 105 5.75 -11.81 -5.27
CA HIS A 105 4.96 -11.50 -6.47
C HIS A 105 5.71 -10.66 -7.49
N ARG A 106 6.98 -10.30 -7.23
CA ARG A 106 7.87 -9.55 -8.12
C ARG A 106 7.32 -8.19 -8.54
N PHE A 107 6.78 -7.43 -7.58
CA PHE A 107 6.39 -6.04 -7.85
C PHE A 107 7.62 -5.20 -8.21
N ASP A 108 7.39 -4.15 -8.99
CA ASP A 108 8.46 -3.29 -9.49
C ASP A 108 8.94 -2.31 -8.41
N CYS A 109 8.04 -1.86 -7.53
CA CYS A 109 8.36 -0.98 -6.41
C CYS A 109 7.33 -1.02 -5.28
N ILE A 110 7.74 -0.53 -4.12
CA ILE A 110 6.88 -0.21 -2.98
C ILE A 110 6.72 1.31 -2.92
N VAL A 111 5.48 1.78 -2.78
CA VAL A 111 5.15 3.20 -2.57
C VAL A 111 4.68 3.41 -1.14
N THR A 112 5.48 4.08 -0.32
CA THR A 112 5.26 4.30 1.11
C THR A 112 5.63 5.73 1.52
N ARG A 113 5.05 6.25 2.60
CA ARG A 113 5.52 7.51 3.19
C ARG A 113 6.85 7.38 3.93
N ASN A 114 7.17 6.19 4.41
CA ASN A 114 8.29 5.96 5.31
C ASN A 114 9.32 5.03 4.65
N THR A 115 10.08 5.57 3.70
CA THR A 115 11.07 4.76 2.98
C THR A 115 12.17 4.19 3.89
N SER A 116 12.41 4.82 5.06
CA SER A 116 13.34 4.31 6.08
C SER A 116 12.93 2.94 6.62
N ASP A 117 11.63 2.71 6.71
CA ASP A 117 11.05 1.50 7.29
C ASP A 117 11.30 0.31 6.34
N TYR A 118 11.65 0.58 5.07
CA TYR A 118 11.98 -0.43 4.05
C TYR A 118 13.47 -0.49 3.71
N SER A 119 14.35 -0.06 4.62
CA SER A 119 15.80 0.01 4.38
C SER A 119 16.46 -1.32 4.00
N ASN A 120 15.88 -2.45 4.39
CA ASN A 120 16.35 -3.79 4.05
C ASN A 120 15.70 -4.37 2.78
N SER A 121 14.82 -3.62 2.10
CA SER A 121 14.10 -4.10 0.91
C SER A 121 15.04 -4.24 -0.28
N ALA A 122 14.88 -5.34 -1.03
CA ALA A 122 15.54 -5.48 -2.33
C ALA A 122 14.81 -4.73 -3.47
N LEU A 123 13.59 -4.24 -3.23
CA LEU A 123 12.82 -3.48 -4.20
C LEU A 123 13.22 -2.01 -4.24
N SER A 124 12.86 -1.35 -5.33
CA SER A 124 12.79 0.10 -5.35
C SER A 124 11.71 0.57 -4.38
N VAL A 125 12.06 1.46 -3.45
CA VAL A 125 11.10 2.07 -2.51
C VAL A 125 11.04 3.56 -2.79
N MET A 126 9.83 4.11 -2.89
CA MET A 126 9.61 5.52 -3.22
C MET A 126 8.51 6.13 -2.36
N THR A 127 8.63 7.42 -2.09
CA THR A 127 7.50 8.21 -1.60
C THR A 127 6.44 8.42 -2.68
N PRO A 128 5.17 8.67 -2.32
CA PRO A 128 4.13 9.06 -3.28
C PRO A 128 4.57 10.20 -4.21
N LYS A 129 5.28 11.20 -3.67
CA LYS A 129 5.79 12.34 -4.43
C LYS A 129 6.85 11.92 -5.46
N GLU A 130 7.82 11.10 -5.06
CA GLU A 130 8.86 10.60 -5.96
C GLU A 130 8.27 9.74 -7.08
N PHE A 131 7.32 8.86 -6.73
CA PHE A 131 6.63 8.01 -7.68
C PHE A 131 5.88 8.85 -8.73
N VAL A 132 5.06 9.80 -8.29
CA VAL A 132 4.27 10.67 -9.17
C VAL A 132 5.16 11.50 -10.10
N ASN A 133 6.25 12.07 -9.58
CA ASN A 133 7.19 12.85 -10.39
C ASN A 133 7.88 12.00 -11.46
N LYS A 134 8.15 10.73 -11.17
CA LYS A 134 8.89 9.83 -12.06
C LYS A 134 8.00 9.20 -13.14
N PHE A 135 6.75 8.85 -12.79
CA PHE A 135 5.93 7.99 -13.64
C PHE A 135 4.60 8.60 -14.10
N VAL A 136 4.06 9.58 -13.37
CA VAL A 136 2.73 10.15 -13.65
C VAL A 136 2.82 11.53 -14.30
N SER A 137 3.83 12.31 -13.94
CA SER A 137 4.03 13.67 -14.46
C SER A 137 4.74 13.64 -15.82
N LYS A 138 3.99 13.50 -16.91
CA LYS A 138 4.43 13.81 -18.29
C LYS A 138 3.45 14.78 -18.96
#